data_AF-A0A520QUJ8-F1
#
_entry.id   AF-A0A520QUJ8-F1
#
_cell.length_a   1.000
_cell.length_b   1.000
_cell.length_c   1.000
_cell.angle_alpha   90.00
_cell.angle_beta   90.00
_cell.angle_gamma   90.00
#
_symmetry.space_group_name_H-M   'P 1'
#
loop_
_entity.id
_entity.type
_entity.pdbx_description
1 polymer ?
#
loop_
_entity_poly.entity_id
_entity_poly.type
_entity_poly.pdbx_seq_one_letter_code
_entity_poly.pdbx_strand_id
1 'polypeptide(L)'
;MSRPLPLMHPSWLELLARLRKVGLLHEVTAKWAGGVLGKAATRPVAPTAVAELLHSFHLADGDWPEALWRRQRNGFVEVPGRDIDPGQVLEQITHALPQLAPWRAARSQTAFIVEVAGERVALSRISRHARMARHTRRVPDERTEAILKGVNVLLARHDHDRRFVEVLGTFGRRAFVCVEGDVARTLSQLGLTPYDDRTALRRFASWETIPAGRRATG
;
A
#
# COMPACT_ATOMS: atom_id res chain seq x y z
N MET A 1 0.84 1.57 -40.76
CA MET A 1 2.30 1.49 -40.58
C MET A 1 2.61 1.62 -39.10
N SER A 2 3.05 0.55 -38.44
CA SER A 2 3.42 0.59 -37.03
C SER A 2 4.73 1.36 -36.87
N ARG A 3 4.71 2.49 -36.16
CA ARG A 3 5.95 3.22 -35.82
C ARG A 3 6.90 2.25 -35.09
N PRO A 4 8.21 2.22 -35.42
CA PRO A 4 9.16 1.46 -34.64
C PRO A 4 9.09 1.95 -33.19
N LEU A 5 8.95 1.00 -32.26
CA LEU A 5 8.92 1.31 -30.83
C LEU A 5 10.23 2.02 -30.50
N PRO A 6 10.19 3.19 -29.84
CA PRO A 6 11.42 3.84 -29.44
C PRO A 6 12.20 2.92 -28.50
N LEU A 7 13.51 2.83 -28.71
CA LEU A 7 14.41 2.06 -27.85
C LEU A 7 14.23 2.54 -26.40
N MET A 8 13.78 1.63 -25.55
CA MET A 8 13.61 1.89 -24.12
C MET A 8 14.97 2.14 -23.47
N HIS A 9 15.06 3.16 -22.63
CA HIS A 9 16.29 3.53 -21.95
C HIS A 9 16.81 2.37 -21.07
N PRO A 10 18.13 2.11 -21.01
CA PRO A 10 18.68 0.97 -20.27
C PRO A 10 18.24 0.87 -18.80
N SER A 11 18.09 1.99 -18.12
CA SER A 11 17.61 2.03 -16.73
C SER A 11 16.21 1.42 -16.54
N TRP A 12 15.34 1.50 -17.56
CA TRP A 12 14.02 0.86 -17.53
C TRP A 12 14.13 -0.65 -17.70
N LEU A 13 15.01 -1.12 -18.59
CA LEU A 13 15.24 -2.55 -18.79
C LEU A 13 15.80 -3.19 -17.51
N GLU A 14 16.74 -2.50 -16.87
CA GLU A 14 17.29 -2.91 -15.58
C GLU A 14 16.21 -2.93 -14.49
N LEU A 15 15.39 -1.88 -14.39
CA LEU A 15 14.31 -1.82 -13.42
C LEU A 15 13.30 -2.97 -13.63
N LEU A 16 12.84 -3.19 -14.86
CA LEU A 16 11.91 -4.28 -15.18
C LEU A 16 12.49 -5.65 -14.84
N ALA A 17 13.79 -5.87 -15.10
CA ALA A 17 14.48 -7.09 -14.72
C ALA A 17 14.54 -7.28 -13.20
N ARG A 18 14.81 -6.20 -12.44
CA ARG A 18 14.82 -6.23 -10.97
C ARG A 18 13.42 -6.49 -10.39
N LEU A 19 12.38 -5.83 -10.92
CA LEU A 19 10.99 -6.05 -10.51
C LEU A 19 10.55 -7.49 -10.78
N ARG A 20 10.88 -8.03 -11.96
CA ARG A 20 10.59 -9.43 -12.31
C ARG A 20 11.24 -10.42 -11.34
N LYS A 21 12.48 -10.18 -10.93
CA LYS A 21 13.20 -11.02 -9.95
C LYS A 21 12.51 -11.07 -8.59
N VAL A 22 11.82 -10.00 -8.20
CA VAL A 22 11.06 -9.93 -6.94
C VAL A 22 9.57 -10.28 -7.12
N GLY A 23 9.20 -10.90 -8.23
CA GLY A 23 7.83 -11.37 -8.50
C GLY A 23 6.84 -10.27 -8.90
N LEU A 24 7.27 -9.01 -9.01
CA LEU A 24 6.43 -7.89 -9.44
C LEU A 24 6.57 -7.64 -10.95
N LEU A 25 5.46 -7.31 -11.60
CA LEU A 25 5.45 -6.94 -13.03
C LEU A 25 6.12 -7.99 -13.95
N HIS A 26 6.17 -9.27 -13.58
CA HIS A 26 6.87 -10.29 -14.37
C HIS A 26 6.29 -10.47 -15.80
N GLU A 27 4.99 -10.23 -15.97
CA GLU A 27 4.25 -10.18 -17.25
C GLU A 27 4.59 -8.94 -18.09
N VAL A 28 5.19 -7.90 -17.50
CA VAL A 28 5.48 -6.65 -18.21
C VAL A 28 6.65 -6.84 -19.16
N THR A 29 6.35 -6.68 -20.46
CA THR A 29 7.34 -6.63 -21.53
C THR A 29 7.82 -5.20 -21.77
N ALA A 30 9.03 -5.04 -22.31
CA ALA A 30 9.53 -3.71 -22.71
C ALA A 30 8.61 -3.03 -23.74
N LYS A 31 7.97 -3.82 -24.61
CA LYS A 31 6.97 -3.34 -25.58
C LYS A 31 5.74 -2.76 -24.86
N TRP A 32 5.18 -3.49 -23.90
CA TRP A 32 4.02 -3.03 -23.14
C TRP A 32 4.36 -1.78 -22.32
N ALA A 33 5.46 -1.82 -21.57
CA ALA A 33 5.92 -0.69 -20.76
C ALA A 33 6.23 0.54 -21.63
N GLY A 34 6.81 0.35 -22.83
CA GLY A 34 7.04 1.44 -23.78
C GLY A 34 5.73 2.05 -24.32
N GLY A 35 4.68 1.24 -24.47
CA GLY A 35 3.34 1.71 -24.83
C GLY A 35 2.72 2.58 -23.75
N VAL A 36 2.79 2.15 -22.48
CA VAL A 36 2.27 2.89 -21.33
C VAL A 36 3.05 4.18 -21.10
N LEU A 37 4.38 4.10 -21.04
CA LEU A 37 5.25 5.23 -20.69
C LEU A 37 5.44 6.23 -21.84
N GLY A 38 5.17 5.83 -23.08
CA GLY A 38 5.36 6.67 -24.26
C GLY A 38 6.77 7.28 -24.33
N LYS A 39 6.84 8.63 -24.39
CA LYS A 39 8.12 9.36 -24.43
C LYS A 39 8.94 9.25 -23.13
N ALA A 40 8.34 8.87 -22.01
CA ALA A 40 9.08 8.67 -20.76
C ALA A 40 9.96 7.42 -20.81
N ALA A 41 9.62 6.43 -21.65
CA ALA A 41 10.40 5.20 -21.82
C ALA A 41 11.81 5.44 -22.38
N THR A 42 12.04 6.55 -23.09
CA THR A 42 13.34 6.88 -23.71
C THR A 42 14.26 7.69 -22.82
N ARG A 43 13.79 8.06 -21.61
CA ARG A 43 14.53 8.83 -20.62
C ARG A 43 14.91 7.93 -19.44
N PRO A 44 15.89 8.33 -18.61
CA PRO A 44 16.17 7.68 -17.34
C PRO A 44 14.90 7.50 -16.50
N VAL A 45 14.87 6.45 -15.69
CA VAL A 45 13.72 6.14 -14.81
C VAL A 45 13.41 7.35 -13.93
N ALA A 46 12.18 7.82 -13.99
CA ALA A 46 11.64 8.82 -13.09
C ALA A 46 10.67 8.14 -12.10
N PRO A 47 10.71 8.46 -10.80
CA PRO A 47 9.86 7.80 -9.81
C PRO A 47 8.35 7.91 -10.12
N THR A 48 7.90 9.03 -10.67
CA THR A 48 6.52 9.25 -11.14
C THR A 48 6.13 8.39 -12.33
N ALA A 49 7.07 8.06 -13.22
CA ALA A 49 6.82 7.18 -14.35
C ALA A 49 6.71 5.71 -13.90
N VAL A 50 7.41 5.34 -12.83
CA VAL A 50 7.27 3.99 -12.24
C VAL A 50 5.91 3.84 -11.56
N ALA A 51 5.43 4.90 -10.91
CA ALA A 51 4.07 4.97 -10.39
C ALA A 51 3.03 4.71 -11.49
N GLU A 52 3.18 5.40 -12.63
CA GLU A 52 2.33 5.24 -13.80
C GLU A 52 2.37 3.81 -14.35
N LEU A 53 3.56 3.21 -14.48
CA LEU A 53 3.69 1.83 -14.94
C LEU A 53 3.01 0.83 -14.00
N LEU A 54 3.24 0.95 -12.68
CA LEU A 54 2.61 0.11 -11.66
C LEU A 54 1.10 0.29 -11.68
N HIS A 55 0.64 1.53 -11.80
CA HIS A 55 -0.77 1.87 -11.86
C HIS A 55 -1.45 1.24 -13.07
N SER A 56 -0.92 1.47 -14.28
CA SER A 56 -1.45 0.90 -15.51
C SER A 56 -1.43 -0.64 -15.52
N PHE A 57 -0.48 -1.29 -14.84
CA PHE A 57 -0.44 -2.75 -14.79
C PHE A 57 -1.58 -3.36 -13.96
N HIS A 58 -1.96 -2.67 -12.89
CA HIS A 58 -3.04 -3.08 -11.97
C HIS A 58 -4.39 -2.44 -12.32
N LEU A 59 -4.44 -1.60 -13.36
CA LEU A 59 -5.65 -1.03 -13.91
C LEU A 59 -6.16 -1.83 -15.11
N ALA A 60 -7.48 -1.82 -15.27
CA ALA A 60 -8.19 -2.53 -16.30
C ALA A 60 -8.39 -1.65 -17.54
N ASP A 61 -7.40 -1.59 -18.43
CA ASP A 61 -7.68 -1.25 -19.82
C ASP A 61 -8.05 -2.53 -20.57
N GLY A 62 -9.32 -2.93 -20.49
CA GLY A 62 -9.95 -3.92 -21.38
C GLY A 62 -10.32 -5.29 -20.80
N ASP A 63 -9.73 -5.75 -19.70
CA ASP A 63 -10.07 -7.03 -19.05
C ASP A 63 -10.09 -6.91 -17.51
N TRP A 64 -11.28 -6.74 -16.94
CA TRP A 64 -11.51 -6.57 -15.51
C TRP A 64 -11.13 -7.81 -14.68
N PRO A 65 -11.49 -9.05 -15.07
CA PRO A 65 -10.99 -10.27 -14.43
C PRO A 65 -9.46 -10.34 -14.30
N GLU A 66 -8.72 -10.05 -15.37
CA GLU A 66 -7.25 -10.14 -15.35
C GLU A 66 -6.64 -9.10 -14.41
N ALA A 67 -7.17 -7.87 -14.42
CA ALA A 67 -6.75 -6.82 -13.50
C ALA A 67 -7.03 -7.21 -12.03
N LEU A 68 -8.20 -7.75 -11.72
CA LEU A 68 -8.52 -8.22 -10.37
C LEU A 68 -7.57 -9.32 -9.91
N TRP A 69 -7.25 -10.28 -10.77
CA TRP A 69 -6.31 -11.34 -10.46
C TRP A 69 -4.90 -10.81 -10.18
N ARG A 70 -4.40 -9.87 -11.02
CA ARG A 70 -3.11 -9.19 -10.78
C ARG A 70 -3.09 -8.45 -9.45
N ARG A 71 -4.18 -7.74 -9.11
CA ARG A 71 -4.32 -7.00 -7.85
C ARG A 71 -4.33 -7.92 -6.65
N GLN A 72 -5.07 -9.03 -6.71
CA GLN A 72 -5.09 -10.03 -5.63
C GLN A 72 -3.71 -10.66 -5.44
N ARG A 73 -3.07 -11.11 -6.52
CA ARG A 73 -1.74 -11.75 -6.46
C ARG A 73 -0.70 -10.83 -5.83
N ASN A 74 -0.70 -9.55 -6.21
CA ASN A 74 0.30 -8.58 -5.75
C ASN A 74 -0.15 -7.83 -4.47
N GLY A 75 -1.31 -8.19 -3.92
CA GLY A 75 -1.97 -7.47 -2.83
C GLY A 75 -2.02 -5.96 -3.06
N PHE A 76 -2.51 -5.53 -4.22
CA PHE A 76 -2.54 -4.12 -4.62
C PHE A 76 -3.76 -3.41 -4.04
N VAL A 77 -3.51 -2.35 -3.27
CA VAL A 77 -4.52 -1.47 -2.69
C VAL A 77 -4.31 -0.07 -3.25
N GLU A 78 -5.35 0.50 -3.85
CA GLU A 78 -5.29 1.84 -4.44
C GLU A 78 -6.37 2.71 -3.82
N VAL A 79 -5.95 3.88 -3.35
CA VAL A 79 -6.80 4.82 -2.65
C VAL A 79 -6.80 6.14 -3.43
N PRO A 80 -7.93 6.52 -4.05
CA PRO A 80 -8.19 7.87 -4.49
C PRO A 80 -7.73 8.94 -3.48
N GLY A 81 -7.19 10.04 -3.98
CA GLY A 81 -6.78 11.16 -3.14
C GLY A 81 -7.94 11.84 -2.42
N ARG A 82 -7.74 12.08 -1.11
CA ARG A 82 -8.61 12.66 -0.06
C ARG A 82 -10.01 12.04 0.10
N ASP A 83 -10.34 11.75 1.36
CA ASP A 83 -11.66 11.34 1.88
C ASP A 83 -12.18 9.96 1.43
N ILE A 84 -11.34 8.93 1.48
CA ILE A 84 -11.80 7.54 1.38
C ILE A 84 -12.34 7.01 2.72
N ASP A 85 -13.43 6.27 2.65
CA ASP A 85 -14.01 5.55 3.79
C ASP A 85 -13.08 4.40 4.23
N PRO A 86 -12.78 4.26 5.54
CA PRO A 86 -12.02 3.13 6.07
C PRO A 86 -12.56 1.76 5.67
N GLY A 87 -13.88 1.62 5.50
CA GLY A 87 -14.51 0.39 5.05
C GLY A 87 -14.04 -0.02 3.65
N GLN A 88 -13.93 0.94 2.72
CA GLN A 88 -13.42 0.68 1.37
C GLN A 88 -11.95 0.24 1.36
N VAL A 89 -11.12 0.79 2.26
CA VAL A 89 -9.73 0.34 2.40
C VAL A 89 -9.67 -1.12 2.86
N LEU A 90 -10.51 -1.48 3.84
CA LEU A 90 -10.56 -2.85 4.38
C LEU A 90 -11.15 -3.85 3.39
N GLU A 91 -12.11 -3.44 2.57
CA GLU A 91 -12.63 -4.24 1.47
C GLU A 91 -11.52 -4.55 0.45
N GLN A 92 -10.75 -3.54 0.04
CA GLN A 92 -9.59 -3.75 -0.84
C GLN A 92 -8.53 -4.66 -0.20
N ILE A 93 -8.26 -4.52 1.10
CA ILE A 93 -7.35 -5.42 1.83
C ILE A 93 -7.90 -6.85 1.86
N THR A 94 -9.21 -7.02 2.06
CA THR A 94 -9.87 -8.33 2.07
C THR A 94 -9.75 -9.01 0.71
N HIS A 95 -9.91 -8.27 -0.39
CA HIS A 95 -9.66 -8.78 -1.74
C HIS A 95 -8.18 -9.10 -2.00
N ALA A 96 -7.27 -8.29 -1.45
CA ALA A 96 -5.83 -8.51 -1.57
C ALA A 96 -5.32 -9.72 -0.76
N LEU A 97 -5.94 -10.01 0.39
CA LEU A 97 -5.53 -11.06 1.33
C LEU A 97 -6.74 -11.88 1.83
N PRO A 98 -7.42 -12.64 0.96
CA PRO A 98 -8.62 -13.37 1.33
C PRO A 98 -8.34 -14.48 2.36
N GLN A 99 -7.12 -15.01 2.40
CA GLN A 99 -6.71 -16.04 3.36
C GLN A 99 -6.66 -15.56 4.81
N LEU A 100 -6.64 -14.24 5.03
CA LEU A 100 -6.71 -13.61 6.35
C LEU A 100 -8.06 -12.93 6.60
N ALA A 101 -9.07 -13.21 5.78
CA ALA A 101 -10.43 -12.74 6.04
C ALA A 101 -11.10 -13.53 7.18
N PRO A 102 -12.08 -12.95 7.90
CA PRO A 102 -12.61 -11.60 7.72
C PRO A 102 -11.78 -10.55 8.46
N TRP A 103 -11.49 -9.45 7.76
CA TRP A 103 -11.05 -8.21 8.41
C TRP A 103 -12.27 -7.53 9.02
N ARG A 104 -12.15 -7.08 10.28
CA ARG A 104 -13.20 -6.33 10.96
C ARG A 104 -12.65 -4.98 11.35
N ALA A 105 -13.53 -3.98 11.36
CA ALA A 105 -13.21 -2.71 11.98
C ALA A 105 -14.35 -2.17 12.82
N ALA A 106 -13.97 -1.42 13.85
CA ALA A 106 -14.89 -0.76 14.74
C ALA A 106 -14.37 0.62 15.09
N ARG A 107 -15.25 1.60 15.10
CA ARG A 107 -14.92 2.95 15.57
C ARG A 107 -15.25 3.07 17.05
N SER A 108 -14.32 3.57 17.83
CA SER A 108 -14.53 4.01 19.22
C SER A 108 -14.44 5.54 19.32
N GLN A 109 -14.69 6.09 20.51
CA GLN A 109 -14.60 7.54 20.74
C GLN A 109 -13.18 8.10 20.55
N THR A 110 -12.14 7.28 20.69
CA THR A 110 -10.74 7.72 20.73
C THR A 110 -9.83 6.97 19.75
N ALA A 111 -10.30 5.88 19.15
CA ALA A 111 -9.53 5.05 18.22
C ALA A 111 -10.40 4.40 17.14
N PHE A 112 -9.79 4.14 15.98
CA PHE A 112 -10.31 3.24 14.96
C PHE A 112 -9.65 1.87 15.16
N ILE A 113 -10.42 0.79 15.27
CA ILE A 113 -9.92 -0.54 15.59
C ILE A 113 -9.96 -1.38 14.32
N VAL A 114 -8.85 -2.04 14.00
CA VAL A 114 -8.76 -3.08 12.95
C VAL A 114 -8.52 -4.43 13.64
N GLU A 115 -9.24 -5.46 13.21
CA GLU A 115 -9.17 -6.82 13.77
C GLU A 115 -9.04 -7.86 12.67
N VAL A 116 -8.22 -8.88 12.92
CA VAL A 116 -8.15 -10.11 12.12
C VAL A 116 -7.90 -11.32 13.01
N ALA A 117 -8.65 -12.39 12.80
CA ALA A 117 -8.55 -13.63 13.60
C ALA A 117 -8.55 -13.41 15.13
N GLY A 118 -9.34 -12.45 15.62
CA GLY A 118 -9.45 -12.11 17.05
C GLY A 118 -8.34 -11.19 17.58
N GLU A 119 -7.29 -10.93 16.81
CA GLU A 119 -6.27 -9.95 17.15
C GLU A 119 -6.68 -8.54 16.74
N ARG A 120 -6.38 -7.56 17.60
CA ARG A 120 -6.81 -6.16 17.43
C ARG A 120 -5.65 -5.19 17.44
N VAL A 121 -5.80 -4.15 16.64
CA VAL A 121 -4.95 -2.96 16.59
C VAL A 121 -5.83 -1.72 16.70
N ALA A 122 -5.52 -0.85 17.66
CA ALA A 122 -6.18 0.45 17.82
C ALA A 122 -5.34 1.56 17.17
N LEU A 123 -5.97 2.34 16.30
CA LEU A 123 -5.40 3.42 15.52
C LEU A 123 -5.93 4.75 16.03
N SER A 124 -5.06 5.54 16.65
CA SER A 124 -5.41 6.86 17.19
C SER A 124 -4.36 7.89 16.81
N ARG A 125 -4.80 9.15 16.66
CA ARG A 125 -3.92 10.29 16.46
C ARG A 125 -4.20 11.37 17.50
N ILE A 126 -3.14 12.10 17.82
CA ILE A 126 -3.23 13.31 18.63
C ILE A 126 -3.70 14.45 17.73
N SER A 127 -4.91 14.95 17.97
CA SER A 127 -5.36 16.21 17.38
C SER A 127 -5.00 17.35 18.31
N ARG A 128 -4.31 18.37 17.77
CA ARG A 128 -4.04 19.63 18.47
C ARG A 128 -4.98 20.68 17.89
N HIS A 129 -5.86 21.24 18.72
CA HIS A 129 -6.69 22.37 18.29
C HIS A 129 -5.81 23.60 18.12
N ALA A 130 -5.58 23.99 16.86
CA ALA A 130 -4.72 25.13 16.48
C ALA A 130 -5.11 26.44 17.16
N ARG A 131 -6.39 26.61 17.53
CA ARG A 131 -6.94 27.85 18.11
C ARG A 131 -6.80 27.99 19.63
N MET A 132 -6.51 26.93 20.38
CA MET A 132 -6.67 26.96 21.85
C MET A 132 -5.44 26.52 22.67
N ALA A 133 -4.35 26.10 22.03
CA ALA A 133 -3.07 25.73 22.68
C ALA A 133 -3.16 24.73 23.88
N ARG A 134 -4.32 24.13 24.19
CA ARG A 134 -4.54 23.42 25.46
C ARG A 134 -5.31 22.11 25.42
N HIS A 135 -5.68 21.57 24.26
CA HIS A 135 -6.23 20.20 24.22
C HIS A 135 -5.61 19.34 23.12
N THR A 136 -4.83 18.37 23.59
CA THR A 136 -4.37 17.17 22.90
C THR A 136 -5.44 16.11 23.13
N ARG A 137 -6.34 15.88 22.16
CA ARG A 137 -7.33 14.79 22.25
C ARG A 137 -6.89 13.64 21.35
N ARG A 138 -6.93 12.42 21.86
CA ARG A 138 -6.82 11.20 21.04
C ARG A 138 -8.13 11.03 20.27
N VAL A 139 -8.03 10.97 18.95
CA VAL A 139 -9.16 10.75 18.04
C VAL A 139 -8.86 9.56 17.13
N PRO A 140 -9.88 8.87 16.60
CA PRO A 140 -9.70 7.81 15.60
C PRO A 140 -8.84 8.30 14.41
N ASP A 141 -7.82 7.51 14.03
CA ASP A 141 -7.04 7.76 12.82
C ASP A 141 -7.52 6.84 11.70
N GLU A 142 -8.42 7.38 10.88
CA GLU A 142 -9.12 6.70 9.78
C GLU A 142 -8.39 6.87 8.44
N ARG A 143 -7.19 7.44 8.47
CA ARG A 143 -6.36 7.58 7.27
C ARG A 143 -5.90 6.22 6.77
N THR A 144 -5.95 6.00 5.47
CA THR A 144 -5.47 4.77 4.80
C THR A 144 -4.09 4.33 5.28
N GLU A 145 -3.16 5.27 5.47
CA GLU A 145 -1.83 4.99 6.01
C GLU A 145 -1.86 4.34 7.37
N ALA A 146 -2.72 4.85 8.25
CA ALA A 146 -2.85 4.33 9.60
C ALA A 146 -3.45 2.92 9.56
N ILE A 147 -4.46 2.72 8.71
CA ILE A 147 -5.12 1.41 8.51
C ILE A 147 -4.11 0.38 8.01
N LEU A 148 -3.40 0.66 6.91
CA LEU A 148 -2.41 -0.27 6.33
C LEU A 148 -1.22 -0.53 7.28
N LYS A 149 -0.85 0.43 8.12
CA LYS A 149 0.13 0.20 9.18
C LYS A 149 -0.39 -0.74 10.25
N GLY A 150 -1.65 -0.57 10.68
CA GLY A 150 -2.28 -1.50 11.61
C GLY A 150 -2.38 -2.92 11.05
N VAL A 151 -2.69 -3.03 9.76
CA VAL A 151 -2.67 -4.30 9.02
C VAL A 151 -1.28 -4.91 9.01
N ASN A 152 -0.22 -4.15 8.73
CA ASN A 152 1.16 -4.65 8.77
C ASN A 152 1.56 -5.16 10.16
N VAL A 153 1.09 -4.52 11.24
CA VAL A 153 1.30 -5.01 12.61
C VAL A 153 0.60 -6.35 12.82
N LEU A 154 -0.65 -6.49 12.36
CA LEU A 154 -1.39 -7.76 12.46
C LEU A 154 -0.74 -8.86 11.63
N LEU A 155 -0.28 -8.56 10.40
CA LEU A 155 0.47 -9.50 9.57
C LEU A 155 1.75 -9.99 10.24
N ALA A 156 2.46 -9.12 10.95
CA ALA A 156 3.66 -9.49 11.68
C ALA A 156 3.38 -10.42 12.87
N ARG A 157 2.22 -10.28 13.53
CA ARG A 157 1.83 -11.13 14.66
C ARG A 157 1.33 -12.51 14.22
N HIS A 158 0.73 -12.60 13.03
CA HIS A 158 0.35 -13.86 12.38
C HIS A 158 1.52 -14.53 11.62
N ASP A 159 2.77 -14.16 11.93
CA ASP A 159 3.99 -14.68 11.29
C ASP A 159 3.96 -14.63 9.75
N HIS A 160 3.21 -13.69 9.18
CA HIS A 160 3.18 -13.49 7.73
C HIS A 160 4.38 -12.63 7.33
N ASP A 161 5.13 -13.02 6.31
CA ASP A 161 6.34 -12.30 5.88
C ASP A 161 6.06 -11.10 4.94
N ARG A 162 4.79 -10.86 4.62
CA ARG A 162 4.38 -9.82 3.67
C ARG A 162 3.96 -8.53 4.37
N ARG A 163 4.25 -7.39 3.77
CA ARG A 163 3.90 -6.06 4.25
C ARG A 163 3.37 -5.22 3.11
N PHE A 164 2.33 -4.44 3.37
CA PHE A 164 1.91 -3.37 2.49
C PHE A 164 2.93 -2.24 2.54
N VAL A 165 3.52 -1.92 1.39
CA VAL A 165 4.40 -0.77 1.21
C VAL A 165 3.76 0.22 0.26
N GLU A 166 3.87 1.50 0.60
CA GLU A 166 3.45 2.57 -0.32
C GLU A 166 4.40 2.57 -1.52
N VAL A 167 3.83 2.49 -2.71
CA VAL A 167 4.53 2.80 -3.95
C VAL A 167 4.11 4.20 -4.39
N LEU A 168 5.00 4.91 -5.08
CA LEU A 168 4.64 6.18 -5.66
C LEU A 168 3.34 6.03 -6.45
N GLY A 169 2.37 6.90 -6.16
CA GLY A 169 1.09 6.94 -6.83
C GLY A 169 1.05 8.03 -7.90
N THR A 170 0.09 7.93 -8.81
CA THR A 170 -0.19 8.93 -9.84
C THR A 170 -1.31 9.89 -9.40
N PHE A 171 -1.30 11.13 -9.90
CA PHE A 171 -2.45 12.06 -9.86
C PHE A 171 -3.23 12.16 -8.54
N GLY A 172 -2.52 12.29 -7.41
CA GLY A 172 -3.13 12.43 -6.08
C GLY A 172 -3.66 11.13 -5.47
N ARG A 173 -3.56 10.00 -6.19
CA ARG A 173 -3.87 8.67 -5.68
C ARG A 173 -2.67 8.08 -4.95
N ARG A 174 -2.95 7.17 -4.03
CA ARG A 174 -1.94 6.47 -3.25
C ARG A 174 -2.09 4.98 -3.46
N ALA A 175 -1.00 4.33 -3.80
CA ALA A 175 -0.99 2.93 -4.16
C ALA A 175 -0.08 2.18 -3.21
N PHE A 176 -0.48 0.95 -2.89
CA PHE A 176 0.22 0.08 -1.97
C PHE A 176 0.27 -1.32 -2.56
N VAL A 177 1.37 -2.02 -2.36
CA VAL A 177 1.54 -3.43 -2.76
C VAL A 177 1.91 -4.25 -1.53
N CYS A 178 1.38 -5.46 -1.43
CA CYS A 178 1.71 -6.39 -0.36
C CYS A 178 2.85 -7.31 -0.82
N VAL A 179 4.04 -7.10 -0.27
CA VAL A 179 5.28 -7.76 -0.73
C VAL A 179 6.06 -8.31 0.46
N GLU A 180 6.92 -9.30 0.22
CA GLU A 180 7.83 -9.83 1.24
C GLU A 180 8.85 -8.78 1.71
N GLY A 181 9.40 -8.96 2.92
CA GLY A 181 10.31 -7.99 3.54
C GLY A 181 11.54 -7.64 2.67
N ASP A 182 12.13 -8.62 1.99
CA ASP A 182 13.28 -8.39 1.09
C ASP A 182 12.87 -7.66 -0.19
N VAL A 183 11.64 -7.89 -0.67
CA VAL A 183 11.07 -7.16 -1.81
C VAL A 183 10.78 -5.71 -1.43
N ALA A 184 10.21 -5.46 -0.25
CA ALA A 184 10.01 -4.11 0.31
C ALA A 184 11.34 -3.33 0.38
N ARG A 185 12.40 -3.97 0.86
CA ARG A 185 13.76 -3.38 0.90
C ARG A 185 14.25 -3.03 -0.51
N THR A 186 14.04 -3.93 -1.47
CA THR A 186 14.41 -3.70 -2.88
C THR A 186 13.66 -2.52 -3.48
N LEU A 187 12.34 -2.41 -3.26
CA LEU A 187 11.54 -1.27 -3.71
C LEU A 187 12.02 0.06 -3.12
N SER A 188 12.45 0.07 -1.86
CA SER A 188 13.03 1.23 -1.21
C SER A 188 14.39 1.63 -1.81
N GLN A 189 15.28 0.67 -2.06
CA GLN A 189 16.56 0.91 -2.74
C GLN A 189 16.40 1.45 -4.16
N LEU A 190 15.29 1.09 -4.82
CA LEU A 190 14.92 1.60 -6.15
C LEU A 190 14.25 2.98 -6.09
N GLY A 191 14.06 3.58 -4.91
CA GLY A 191 13.41 4.87 -4.73
C GLY A 191 11.91 4.86 -5.05
N LEU A 192 11.28 3.67 -5.03
CA LEU A 192 9.88 3.50 -5.42
C LEU A 192 8.91 3.67 -4.25
N THR A 193 9.43 3.76 -3.03
CA THR A 193 8.68 4.01 -1.81
C THR A 193 8.92 5.46 -1.37
N PRO A 194 7.87 6.27 -1.13
CA PRO A 194 8.04 7.66 -0.69
C PRO A 194 8.55 7.80 0.76
N TYR A 195 8.60 6.72 1.55
CA TYR A 195 9.02 6.74 2.96
C TYR A 195 9.95 5.58 3.32
N ASP A 196 11.05 5.89 4.04
CA ASP A 196 11.85 4.88 4.75
C ASP A 196 11.05 4.38 5.96
N ASP A 197 10.59 3.12 5.87
CA ASP A 197 9.68 2.44 6.79
C ASP A 197 10.19 2.45 8.25
N ARG A 198 11.52 2.56 8.44
CA ARG A 198 12.16 2.63 9.76
C ARG A 198 11.75 3.86 10.58
N THR A 199 11.51 4.99 9.94
CA THR A 199 11.13 6.24 10.64
C THR A 199 9.63 6.26 10.95
N ALA A 200 8.83 5.61 10.12
CA ALA A 200 7.40 5.45 10.38
C ALA A 200 7.17 4.57 11.62
N LEU A 201 7.79 3.39 11.71
CA LEU A 201 7.70 2.48 12.86
C LEU A 201 8.06 3.17 14.19
N ARG A 202 9.10 4.01 14.21
CA ARG A 202 9.53 4.76 15.40
C ARG A 202 8.54 5.84 15.84
N ARG A 203 7.81 6.47 14.92
CA ARG A 203 6.79 7.49 15.24
C ARG A 203 5.52 6.93 15.88
N PHE A 204 5.30 5.62 15.81
CA PHE A 204 4.15 4.97 16.43
C PHE A 204 4.45 4.39 17.81
N ALA A 205 5.69 4.42 18.32
CA ALA A 205 6.17 3.73 19.53
C ALA A 205 5.46 4.04 20.88
N SER A 206 4.30 4.71 20.90
CA SER A 206 3.38 4.73 22.02
C SER A 206 2.15 3.84 21.74
N TRP A 207 2.36 2.53 21.57
CA TRP A 207 1.27 1.54 21.48
C TRP A 207 1.00 0.97 22.87
N GLU A 208 -0.19 1.19 23.41
CA GLU A 208 -0.71 0.33 24.47
C GLU A 208 -1.31 -0.90 23.81
N THR A 209 -0.65 -2.04 24.00
CA THR A 209 -1.20 -3.37 23.73
C THR A 209 -2.54 -3.47 24.47
N ILE A 210 -3.67 -3.59 23.75
CA ILE A 210 -4.93 -4.01 24.39
C ILE A 210 -4.88 -5.53 24.42
N PRO A 211 -4.73 -6.19 25.59
CA PRO A 211 -4.71 -7.64 25.65
C PRO A 211 -6.03 -8.19 25.10
N ALA A 212 -5.96 -9.29 24.35
CA ALA A 212 -7.16 -10.06 24.03
C ALA A 212 -7.79 -10.52 25.35
N GLY A 213 -8.95 -9.96 25.69
CA GLY A 213 -9.76 -10.40 26.82
C GLY A 213 -9.71 -9.50 28.05
N ARG A 214 -10.63 -8.55 28.12
CA ARG A 214 -11.61 -8.58 29.21
C ARG A 214 -12.98 -8.69 28.57
N ARG A 215 -13.65 -9.82 28.80
CA ARG A 215 -15.12 -9.85 28.74
C ARG A 215 -15.57 -8.68 29.61
N ALA A 216 -16.41 -7.81 29.06
CA ALA A 216 -17.24 -6.95 29.89
C ALA A 216 -18.17 -7.89 30.67
N THR A 217 -17.74 -8.26 31.88
CA THR A 217 -18.61 -8.77 32.93
C THR A 217 -18.68 -7.66 33.96
N GLY A 218 -19.88 -7.11 34.15
CA GLY A 218 -20.19 -6.02 35.08
C GLY A 218 -21.01 -4.95 34.41
#